data_AF-A0A917HSI1-F1
#
_entry.id   AF-A0A917HSI1-F1
#
_cell.length_a   1.000
_cell.length_b   1.000
_cell.length_c   1.000
_cell.angle_alpha   90.00
_cell.angle_beta   90.00
_cell.angle_gamma   90.00
#
_symmetry.space_group_name_H-M   'P 1'
#
loop_
_entity.id
_entity.type
_entity.pdbx_description
1 polymer ?
#
loop_
_entity_poly.entity_id
_entity_poly.type
_entity_poly.pdbx_seq_one_letter_code
_entity_poly.pdbx_strand_id
1 'polypeptide(L)'
;MKELIHSIFGVLIIISLHSCSLATKEDQHPDIPTLEELVRTKKVIQVEALDPTVMHTVKMLDDSLYYSKKQLHFFQDSNNKEPQKNAAEYRIGNEFQLKNLFNGKTYVADTVSSDSKILMDKNRNIIAGGFLYAAPDYAVKQKIDSAASEKGFTEIGEVAVELKNELPEFDESIVYQWTNGRLPNFDKIYYYELDGQKFKSFDSECYRINSNPNYFYNARFGILRMK
;
A
#
# COMPACT_ATOMS: atom_id res chain seq x y z
N MET A 1 -49.39 14.71 49.50
CA MET A 1 -49.26 13.90 48.27
C MET A 1 -48.67 14.66 47.07
N LYS A 2 -48.95 15.95 46.85
CA LYS A 2 -48.38 16.72 45.73
C LYS A 2 -46.86 16.99 45.82
N GLU A 3 -46.32 17.16 47.03
CA GLU A 3 -44.88 17.40 47.27
C GLU A 3 -43.99 16.17 46.97
N LEU A 4 -44.50 14.96 47.21
CA LEU A 4 -43.74 13.72 46.99
C LEU A 4 -43.55 13.42 45.48
N ILE A 5 -44.51 13.84 44.65
CA ILE A 5 -44.50 13.61 43.20
C ILE A 5 -43.46 14.51 42.51
N HIS A 6 -43.26 15.74 43.01
CA HIS A 6 -42.25 16.67 42.46
C HIS A 6 -40.82 16.21 42.78
N SER A 7 -40.60 15.60 43.94
CA SER A 7 -39.29 15.06 44.32
C SER A 7 -38.91 13.81 43.52
N ILE A 8 -39.88 12.96 43.16
CA ILE A 8 -39.63 11.77 42.34
C ILE A 8 -39.33 12.17 40.88
N PHE A 9 -40.03 13.19 40.35
CA PHE A 9 -39.78 13.70 39.00
C PHE A 9 -38.41 14.38 38.88
N GLY A 10 -37.96 15.10 39.91
CA GLY A 10 -36.63 15.72 39.94
C GLY A 10 -35.49 14.69 39.94
N VAL A 11 -35.63 13.59 40.69
CA VAL A 11 -34.63 12.52 40.74
C VAL A 11 -34.57 11.73 39.42
N LEU A 12 -35.70 11.51 38.75
CA LEU A 12 -35.75 10.84 37.44
C LEU A 12 -35.07 11.65 36.32
N ILE A 13 -35.06 12.99 36.39
CA ILE A 13 -34.39 13.87 35.43
C ILE A 13 -32.87 13.90 35.64
N ILE A 14 -32.39 13.75 36.88
CA ILE A 14 -30.95 13.74 37.17
C ILE A 14 -30.30 12.40 36.74
N ILE A 15 -31.05 11.30 36.83
CA ILE A 15 -30.60 9.97 36.36
C ILE A 15 -30.60 9.90 34.82
N SER A 16 -31.53 10.57 34.14
CA SER A 16 -31.54 10.60 32.67
C SER A 16 -30.43 11.45 32.05
N LEU A 17 -29.90 12.46 32.76
CA LEU A 17 -28.80 13.30 32.28
C LEU A 17 -27.40 12.67 32.45
N HIS A 18 -27.24 11.65 33.31
CA HIS A 18 -25.99 10.87 33.40
C HIS A 18 -25.94 9.69 32.40
N SER A 19 -27.00 9.50 31.61
CA SER A 19 -27.10 8.39 30.65
C SER A 19 -26.59 8.74 29.24
N CYS A 20 -26.12 9.97 29.01
CA CYS A 20 -25.60 10.43 27.71
C CYS A 20 -24.13 10.04 27.47
N SER A 21 -23.80 8.77 27.72
CA SER A 21 -22.59 8.11 27.24
C SER A 21 -22.89 6.62 27.04
N LEU A 22 -23.99 6.31 26.36
CA LEU A 22 -24.36 4.96 25.95
C LEU A 22 -23.67 4.58 24.61
N ALA A 23 -22.40 4.95 24.45
CA ALA A 23 -21.52 4.06 23.70
C ALA A 23 -21.28 2.89 24.64
N THR A 24 -21.71 1.69 24.28
CA THR A 24 -21.28 0.48 24.98
C THR A 24 -19.75 0.50 25.02
N LYS A 25 -19.15 0.00 26.10
CA LYS A 25 -17.68 -0.08 26.22
C LYS A 25 -17.01 -0.76 25.02
N GLU A 26 -17.80 -1.52 24.26
CA GLU A 26 -17.49 -2.21 22.99
C GLU A 26 -17.22 -1.27 21.80
N ASP A 27 -17.66 0.00 21.82
CA ASP A 27 -17.51 0.96 20.71
C ASP A 27 -16.48 2.09 20.98
N GLN A 28 -15.74 2.02 22.09
CA GLN A 28 -14.73 3.02 22.41
C GLN A 28 -13.38 2.68 21.78
N HIS A 29 -13.07 3.30 20.65
CA HIS A 29 -11.74 3.21 20.03
C HIS A 29 -10.75 4.15 20.71
N PRO A 30 -9.46 3.76 20.84
CA PRO A 30 -8.42 4.67 21.30
C PRO A 30 -8.38 5.96 20.47
N ASP A 31 -8.31 7.09 21.17
CA ASP A 31 -8.10 8.40 20.55
C ASP A 31 -6.63 8.58 20.17
N ILE A 32 -6.26 8.00 19.03
CA ILE A 32 -4.91 8.05 18.46
C ILE A 32 -4.93 8.50 16.99
N PRO A 33 -3.82 9.06 16.48
CA PRO A 33 -3.74 9.50 15.10
C PRO A 33 -3.93 8.35 14.10
N THR A 34 -4.47 8.70 12.94
CA THR A 34 -4.54 7.79 11.79
C THR A 34 -3.21 7.79 11.03
N LEU A 35 -2.92 6.72 10.29
CA LEU A 35 -1.74 6.67 9.41
C LEU A 35 -1.73 7.84 8.42
N GLU A 36 -2.89 8.21 7.88
CA GLU A 36 -3.03 9.36 6.96
C GLU A 36 -2.66 10.69 7.64
N GLU A 37 -3.04 10.88 8.89
CA GLU A 37 -2.64 12.05 9.69
C GLU A 37 -1.14 12.07 9.96
N LEU A 38 -0.53 10.92 10.24
CA LEU A 38 0.92 10.82 10.41
C LEU A 38 1.67 11.18 9.12
N VAL A 39 1.16 10.75 7.96
CA VAL A 39 1.71 11.13 6.64
C VAL A 39 1.54 12.63 6.38
N ARG A 40 0.34 13.17 6.60
CA ARG A 40 0.03 14.61 6.42
C ARG A 40 0.90 15.50 7.31
N THR A 41 1.18 15.07 8.54
CA THR A 41 2.02 15.80 9.50
C THR A 41 3.52 15.51 9.35
N LYS A 42 3.92 14.70 8.34
CA LYS A 42 5.30 14.29 8.07
C LYS A 42 5.99 13.59 9.25
N LYS A 43 5.22 12.95 10.15
CA LYS A 43 5.75 12.01 11.17
C LYS A 43 6.08 10.66 10.55
N VAL A 44 5.33 10.28 9.53
CA VAL A 44 5.63 9.19 8.60
C VAL A 44 5.84 9.81 7.23
N ILE A 45 6.85 9.35 6.50
CA ILE A 45 7.19 9.82 5.16
C ILE A 45 6.94 8.67 4.19
N GLN A 46 6.17 8.94 3.14
CA GLN A 46 5.99 8.02 2.03
C GLN A 46 7.24 8.04 1.15
N VAL A 47 7.88 6.88 1.00
CA VAL A 47 9.08 6.69 0.16
C VAL A 47 8.69 6.18 -1.23
N GLU A 48 7.65 5.34 -1.31
CA GLU A 48 7.02 4.91 -2.55
C GLU A 48 5.51 5.07 -2.43
N ALA A 49 4.90 5.82 -3.34
CA ALA A 49 3.45 6.02 -3.36
C ALA A 49 2.77 4.98 -4.25
N LEU A 50 1.74 4.32 -3.73
CA LEU A 50 0.84 3.53 -4.55
C LEU A 50 -0.07 4.44 -5.37
N ASP A 51 -0.37 4.01 -6.59
CA ASP A 51 -1.34 4.68 -7.45
C ASP A 51 -2.63 3.85 -7.40
N PRO A 52 -3.68 4.33 -6.74
CA PRO A 52 -4.90 3.57 -6.57
C PRO A 52 -5.75 3.52 -7.86
N THR A 53 -5.39 4.26 -8.90
CA THR A 53 -6.18 4.39 -10.14
C THR A 53 -5.81 3.36 -11.20
N VAL A 54 -4.67 2.70 -11.04
CA VAL A 54 -4.15 1.71 -11.99
C VAL A 54 -3.63 0.48 -11.26
N MET A 55 -3.38 -0.59 -12.00
CA MET A 55 -2.63 -1.72 -11.44
C MET A 55 -1.20 -1.27 -11.11
N HIS A 56 -0.95 -1.05 -9.81
CA HIS A 56 0.37 -0.73 -9.28
C HIS A 56 0.79 -1.84 -8.30
N THR A 57 1.87 -2.54 -8.63
CA THR A 57 2.50 -3.55 -7.78
C THR A 57 3.80 -3.01 -7.20
N VAL A 58 4.01 -3.19 -5.90
CA VAL A 58 5.29 -2.95 -5.23
C VAL A 58 5.66 -4.23 -4.50
N LYS A 59 6.87 -4.76 -4.73
CA LYS A 59 7.37 -5.94 -4.01
C LYS A 59 8.84 -5.80 -3.64
N MET A 60 9.21 -6.34 -2.49
CA MET A 60 10.59 -6.39 -2.01
C MET A 60 11.35 -7.55 -2.66
N LEU A 61 12.58 -7.30 -3.09
CA LEU A 61 13.52 -8.36 -3.48
C LEU A 61 14.43 -8.74 -2.31
N ASP A 62 14.76 -7.76 -1.47
CA ASP A 62 15.45 -7.95 -0.18
C ASP A 62 15.20 -6.77 0.76
N ASP A 63 15.98 -6.69 1.84
CA ASP A 63 16.03 -5.62 2.85
C ASP A 63 16.13 -4.20 2.31
N SER A 64 16.77 -4.04 1.17
CA SER A 64 17.18 -2.76 0.60
C SER A 64 16.61 -2.49 -0.77
N LEU A 65 16.16 -3.51 -1.50
CA LEU A 65 15.84 -3.45 -2.91
C LEU A 65 14.39 -3.86 -3.11
N TYR A 66 13.63 -3.04 -3.82
CA TYR A 66 12.27 -3.34 -4.23
C TYR A 66 12.08 -3.00 -5.70
N TYR A 67 11.07 -3.60 -6.31
CA TYR A 67 10.60 -3.16 -7.60
C TYR A 67 9.19 -2.60 -7.51
N SER A 68 8.90 -1.60 -8.34
CA SER A 68 7.56 -1.13 -8.60
C SER A 68 7.20 -1.37 -10.06
N LYS A 69 5.96 -1.79 -10.30
CA LYS A 69 5.40 -2.02 -11.63
C LYS A 69 4.05 -1.31 -11.72
N LYS A 70 3.97 -0.28 -12.54
CA LYS A 70 2.76 0.53 -12.75
C LYS A 70 2.25 0.35 -14.17
N GLN A 71 0.98 -0.03 -14.33
CA GLN A 71 0.35 -0.11 -15.64
C GLN A 71 0.11 1.29 -16.22
N LEU A 72 0.46 1.48 -17.50
CA LEU A 72 0.29 2.71 -18.25
C LEU A 72 -0.63 2.49 -19.46
N HIS A 73 -1.48 3.47 -19.74
CA HIS A 73 -2.31 3.50 -20.95
C HIS A 73 -1.80 4.58 -21.90
N PHE A 74 -1.36 4.17 -23.09
CA PHE A 74 -0.90 5.06 -24.14
C PHE A 74 -2.02 5.29 -25.15
N PHE A 75 -2.34 6.56 -25.40
CA PHE A 75 -3.18 6.97 -26.51
C PHE A 75 -2.34 7.01 -27.79
N GLN A 76 -2.81 6.37 -28.86
CA GLN A 76 -2.20 6.49 -30.18
C GLN A 76 -3.03 7.46 -31.02
N ASP A 77 -2.50 8.67 -31.25
CA ASP A 77 -3.08 9.59 -32.23
C ASP A 77 -2.85 9.02 -33.64
N SER A 78 -3.93 8.65 -34.33
CA SER A 78 -3.85 8.20 -35.71
C SER A 78 -3.56 9.38 -36.63
N ASN A 79 -2.29 9.61 -36.94
CA ASN A 79 -1.88 10.59 -37.95
C ASN A 79 -2.27 10.22 -39.40
N ASN A 80 -3.19 9.28 -39.61
CA ASN A 80 -3.70 8.95 -40.94
C ASN A 80 -5.13 9.47 -41.10
N LYS A 81 -5.23 10.51 -41.94
CA LYS A 81 -6.45 11.07 -42.50
C LYS A 81 -7.24 10.00 -43.25
N GLU A 82 -8.30 9.48 -42.66
CA GLU A 82 -9.50 9.02 -43.37
C GLU A 82 -10.69 8.89 -42.41
N PRO A 83 -11.93 9.24 -42.83
CA PRO A 83 -13.08 9.31 -41.94
C PRO A 83 -13.74 7.93 -41.86
N GLN A 84 -13.08 6.97 -41.22
CA GLN A 84 -13.75 5.80 -40.69
C GLN A 84 -13.61 5.78 -39.18
N LYS A 85 -14.66 5.27 -38.54
CA LYS A 85 -14.96 5.29 -37.10
C LYS A 85 -13.91 4.47 -36.33
N ASN A 86 -12.68 4.98 -36.25
CA ASN A 86 -11.58 4.31 -35.58
C ASN A 86 -11.78 4.49 -34.07
N ALA A 87 -12.16 3.40 -33.40
CA ALA A 87 -12.01 3.30 -31.96
C ALA A 87 -10.55 3.63 -31.62
N ALA A 88 -10.31 4.55 -30.70
CA ALA A 88 -8.96 4.90 -30.29
C ALA A 88 -8.20 3.61 -29.91
N GLU A 89 -7.09 3.33 -30.61
CA GLU A 89 -6.22 2.20 -30.28
C GLU A 89 -5.41 2.59 -29.03
N TYR A 90 -5.75 1.95 -27.91
CA TYR A 90 -4.98 2.07 -26.68
C TYR A 90 -3.90 0.99 -26.66
N ARG A 91 -2.66 1.38 -26.37
CA ARG A 91 -1.61 0.41 -26.00
C ARG A 91 -1.46 0.41 -24.50
N ILE A 92 -1.38 -0.78 -23.92
CA ILE A 92 -1.12 -0.97 -22.49
C ILE A 92 0.35 -1.34 -22.34
N GLY A 93 1.07 -0.63 -21.49
CA GLY A 93 2.43 -1.00 -21.09
C GLY A 93 2.58 -1.01 -19.58
N ASN A 94 3.74 -1.44 -19.11
CA ASN A 94 4.12 -1.42 -17.71
C ASN A 94 5.37 -0.57 -17.54
N GLU A 95 5.28 0.48 -16.73
CA GLU A 95 6.47 1.12 -16.17
C GLU A 95 7.04 0.21 -15.09
N PHE A 96 8.29 -0.18 -15.26
CA PHE A 96 9.05 -0.97 -14.29
C PHE A 96 10.17 -0.12 -13.71
N GLN A 97 10.26 -0.11 -12.38
CA GLN A 97 11.36 0.54 -11.68
C GLN A 97 11.95 -0.41 -10.63
N LEU A 98 13.28 -0.43 -10.53
CA LEU A 98 14.04 -1.11 -9.48
C LEU A 98 14.71 -0.04 -8.61
N LYS A 99 14.45 -0.06 -7.30
CA LYS A 99 14.85 1.03 -6.40
C LYS A 99 15.45 0.51 -5.11
N ASN A 100 16.40 1.27 -4.59
CA ASN A 100 16.90 1.09 -3.24
C ASN A 100 16.05 1.87 -2.22
N LEU A 101 15.56 1.20 -1.19
CA LEU A 101 14.74 1.77 -0.12
C LEU A 101 15.49 2.81 0.71
N PHE A 102 16.76 2.56 1.03
CA PHE A 102 17.49 3.34 2.03
C PHE A 102 18.06 4.63 1.45
N ASN A 103 18.57 4.59 0.22
CA ASN A 103 19.18 5.74 -0.43
C ASN A 103 18.29 6.37 -1.53
N GLY A 104 17.15 5.76 -1.86
CA GLY A 104 16.20 6.27 -2.87
C GLY A 104 16.69 6.18 -4.31
N LYS A 105 17.85 5.55 -4.58
CA LYS A 105 18.39 5.40 -5.93
C LYS A 105 17.52 4.46 -6.76
N THR A 106 17.08 4.94 -7.92
CA THR A 106 16.53 4.10 -8.98
C THR A 106 17.67 3.50 -9.80
N TYR A 107 17.76 2.18 -9.83
CA TYR A 107 18.75 1.42 -10.59
C TYR A 107 18.29 1.12 -12.01
N VAL A 108 17.03 0.74 -12.17
CA VAL A 108 16.43 0.42 -13.47
C VAL A 108 15.13 1.21 -13.56
N ALA A 109 14.89 1.84 -14.71
CA ALA A 109 13.62 2.42 -15.09
C ALA A 109 13.40 2.13 -16.57
N ASP A 110 12.36 1.37 -16.90
CA ASP A 110 12.02 1.07 -18.28
C ASP A 110 10.50 0.93 -18.45
N THR A 111 10.03 1.09 -19.69
CA THR A 111 8.64 0.83 -20.05
C THR A 111 8.62 -0.37 -20.99
N VAL A 112 7.92 -1.42 -20.56
CA VAL A 112 7.79 -2.66 -21.32
C VAL A 112 6.34 -2.85 -21.78
N SER A 113 6.14 -3.67 -22.82
CA SER A 113 4.79 -4.07 -23.22
C SER A 113 4.09 -4.79 -22.07
N SER A 114 2.76 -4.71 -21.99
CA SER A 114 2.00 -5.25 -20.87
C SER A 114 2.16 -6.77 -20.67
N ASP A 115 2.41 -7.49 -21.76
CA ASP A 115 2.64 -8.93 -21.85
C ASP A 115 4.12 -9.34 -21.65
N SER A 116 5.03 -8.37 -21.61
CA SER A 116 6.45 -8.65 -21.42
C SER A 116 6.74 -9.11 -20.00
N LYS A 117 7.40 -10.25 -19.88
CA LYS A 117 7.93 -10.72 -18.60
C LYS A 117 9.14 -9.90 -18.19
N ILE A 118 9.27 -9.70 -16.90
CA ILE A 118 10.45 -9.10 -16.28
C ILE A 118 11.14 -10.22 -15.53
N LEU A 119 12.36 -10.54 -15.95
CA LEU A 119 13.06 -11.72 -15.46
C LEU A 119 14.27 -11.32 -14.63
N MET A 120 14.60 -12.13 -13.63
CA MET A 120 15.78 -11.96 -12.77
C MET A 120 16.53 -13.29 -12.64
N ASP A 121 17.86 -13.26 -12.72
CA ASP A 121 18.71 -14.43 -12.45
C ASP A 121 19.21 -14.45 -11.00
N LYS A 122 19.91 -15.53 -10.62
CA LYS A 122 20.53 -15.70 -9.30
C LYS A 122 21.59 -14.64 -8.96
N ASN A 123 22.16 -13.97 -9.96
CA ASN A 123 23.14 -12.90 -9.80
C ASN A 123 22.47 -11.52 -9.76
N ARG A 124 21.13 -11.47 -9.77
CA ARG A 124 20.28 -10.27 -9.79
C ARG A 124 20.39 -9.43 -11.07
N ASN A 125 20.90 -10.01 -12.15
CA ASN A 125 20.75 -9.41 -13.46
C ASN A 125 19.27 -9.41 -13.85
N ILE A 126 18.83 -8.37 -14.55
CA ILE A 126 17.43 -8.21 -14.94
C ILE A 126 17.32 -8.22 -16.45
N ILE A 127 16.33 -8.94 -16.98
CA ILE A 127 15.90 -8.82 -18.36
C ILE A 127 14.53 -8.14 -18.38
N ALA A 128 14.44 -7.02 -19.08
CA ALA A 128 13.20 -6.29 -19.30
C ALA A 128 13.19 -5.68 -20.71
N GLY A 129 12.11 -5.87 -21.46
CA GLY A 129 11.93 -5.24 -22.78
C GLY A 129 13.00 -5.60 -23.82
N GLY A 130 13.59 -6.80 -23.73
CA GLY A 130 14.68 -7.23 -24.62
C GLY A 130 16.05 -6.62 -24.27
N PHE A 131 16.21 -6.07 -23.07
CA PHE A 131 17.48 -5.57 -22.56
C PHE A 131 17.88 -6.29 -21.27
N LEU A 132 19.17 -6.61 -21.18
CA LEU A 132 19.85 -7.06 -19.97
C LEU A 132 20.39 -5.85 -19.19
N TYR A 133 20.09 -5.83 -17.90
CA TYR A 133 20.60 -4.89 -16.92
C TYR A 133 21.48 -5.66 -15.93
N ALA A 134 22.80 -5.39 -15.96
CA ALA A 134 23.75 -6.16 -15.16
C ALA A 134 23.88 -5.60 -13.74
N ALA A 135 23.71 -6.47 -12.73
CA ALA A 135 23.97 -6.13 -11.34
C ALA A 135 25.49 -5.93 -11.08
N PRO A 136 25.91 -5.25 -9.99
CA PRO A 136 25.07 -4.69 -8.92
C PRO A 136 24.66 -3.23 -9.12
N ASP A 137 25.29 -2.50 -10.05
CA ASP A 137 25.03 -1.06 -10.24
C ASP A 137 23.98 -0.77 -11.32
N TYR A 138 23.64 -1.77 -12.15
CA TYR A 138 22.69 -1.68 -13.25
C TYR A 138 23.05 -0.62 -14.29
N ALA A 139 24.32 -0.22 -14.35
CA ALA A 139 24.81 0.80 -15.29
C ALA A 139 24.89 0.28 -16.73
N VAL A 140 25.02 -1.04 -16.90
CA VAL A 140 25.09 -1.68 -18.22
C VAL A 140 23.68 -2.07 -18.68
N LYS A 141 23.23 -1.45 -19.77
CA LYS A 141 22.03 -1.84 -20.53
C LYS A 141 22.45 -2.41 -21.88
N GLN A 142 22.25 -3.71 -22.09
CA GLN A 142 22.64 -4.40 -23.32
C GLN A 142 21.42 -5.04 -23.99
N LYS A 143 21.26 -4.83 -25.30
CA LYS A 143 20.21 -5.53 -26.06
C LYS A 143 20.52 -7.02 -26.14
N ILE A 144 19.50 -7.85 -25.93
CA ILE A 144 19.59 -9.31 -26.07
C ILE A 144 18.79 -9.76 -27.29
N ASP A 145 19.37 -10.66 -28.09
CA ASP A 145 18.81 -11.03 -29.40
C ASP A 145 18.25 -12.47 -29.44
N SER A 146 18.21 -13.22 -28.33
CA SER A 146 17.71 -14.60 -28.35
C SER A 146 17.07 -15.08 -27.05
N ALA A 147 16.07 -15.97 -27.16
CA ALA A 147 15.44 -16.66 -26.03
C ALA A 147 16.41 -17.57 -25.25
N ALA A 148 17.53 -17.98 -25.85
CA ALA A 148 18.60 -18.69 -25.15
C ALA A 148 19.26 -17.82 -24.06
N SER A 149 19.16 -16.50 -24.17
CA SER A 149 19.66 -15.52 -23.20
C SER A 149 18.84 -15.47 -21.91
N GLU A 150 17.60 -16.00 -21.94
CA GLU A 150 16.70 -16.03 -20.77
C GLU A 150 16.92 -17.29 -19.90
N LYS A 151 17.75 -18.23 -20.35
CA LYS A 151 18.01 -19.47 -19.61
C LYS A 151 18.68 -19.17 -18.26
N GLY A 152 18.03 -19.59 -17.18
CA GLY A 152 18.50 -19.34 -15.81
C GLY A 152 17.93 -18.08 -15.17
N PHE A 153 17.03 -17.38 -15.86
CA PHE A 153 16.20 -16.33 -15.29
C PHE A 153 14.82 -16.86 -14.91
N THR A 154 14.24 -16.27 -13.88
CA THR A 154 12.86 -16.52 -13.41
C THR A 154 12.08 -15.22 -13.39
N GLU A 155 10.75 -15.28 -13.39
CA GLU A 155 9.96 -14.05 -13.31
C GLU A 155 10.23 -13.32 -11.99
N ILE A 156 10.49 -12.01 -12.05
CA ILE A 156 10.91 -11.22 -10.88
C ILE A 156 9.90 -11.27 -9.74
N GLY A 157 8.61 -11.44 -10.06
CA GLY A 157 7.53 -11.58 -9.09
C GLY A 157 7.57 -12.86 -8.27
N GLU A 158 8.24 -13.92 -8.77
CA GLU A 158 8.47 -15.20 -8.08
C GLU A 158 9.72 -15.14 -7.19
N VAL A 159 10.69 -14.29 -7.55
CA VAL A 159 11.92 -14.06 -6.76
C VAL A 159 11.65 -13.10 -5.60
N ALA A 160 10.66 -12.22 -5.75
CA ALA A 160 10.30 -11.25 -4.74
C ALA A 160 9.78 -11.89 -3.46
N VAL A 161 10.24 -11.36 -2.34
CA VAL A 161 9.86 -11.79 -1.00
C VAL A 161 8.53 -11.12 -0.65
N GLU A 162 7.54 -11.94 -0.34
CA GLU A 162 6.31 -11.45 0.28
C GLU A 162 6.63 -10.82 1.63
N LEU A 163 5.88 -9.79 2.00
CA LEU A 163 6.03 -9.15 3.30
C LEU A 163 5.44 -10.09 4.35
N LYS A 164 6.30 -10.61 5.24
CA LYS A 164 5.90 -11.68 6.18
C LYS A 164 5.71 -11.22 7.62
N ASN A 165 6.20 -10.03 7.96
CA ASN A 165 6.21 -9.57 9.33
C ASN A 165 5.18 -8.46 9.50
N GLU A 166 4.11 -8.74 10.23
CA GLU A 166 3.14 -7.71 10.60
C GLU A 166 3.77 -6.72 11.60
N LEU A 167 3.25 -5.51 11.60
CA LEU A 167 3.56 -4.55 12.67
C LEU A 167 2.91 -5.00 13.98
N PRO A 168 3.58 -4.81 15.14
CA PRO A 168 2.97 -5.10 16.42
C PRO A 168 1.68 -4.32 16.59
N GLU A 169 0.63 -5.02 17.00
CA GLU A 169 -0.62 -4.41 17.39
C GLU A 169 -0.60 -4.05 18.88
N PHE A 170 -1.12 -2.88 19.24
CA PHE A 170 -1.25 -2.48 20.66
C PHE A 170 -2.69 -2.58 21.18
N ASP A 171 -3.64 -2.83 20.28
CA ASP A 171 -5.05 -3.02 20.56
C ASP A 171 -5.66 -3.98 19.51
N GLU A 172 -6.84 -4.51 19.78
CA GLU A 172 -7.49 -5.49 18.91
C GLU A 172 -7.98 -4.87 17.60
N SER A 173 -7.47 -5.36 16.46
CA SER A 173 -7.94 -4.96 15.13
C SER A 173 -9.38 -5.37 14.89
N ILE A 174 -10.20 -4.43 14.41
CA ILE A 174 -11.63 -4.61 14.16
C ILE A 174 -11.81 -4.84 12.67
N VAL A 175 -12.18 -6.06 12.28
CA VAL A 175 -12.38 -6.42 10.86
C VAL A 175 -13.85 -6.31 10.43
N TYR A 176 -14.78 -6.35 11.39
CA TYR A 176 -16.22 -6.24 11.19
C TYR A 176 -16.82 -5.42 12.34
N GLN A 177 -17.34 -4.22 12.07
CA GLN A 177 -18.01 -3.43 13.09
C GLN A 177 -19.52 -3.67 13.10
N TRP A 178 -20.06 -4.05 14.26
CA TRP A 178 -21.50 -4.08 14.51
C TRP A 178 -21.95 -2.71 15.01
N THR A 179 -22.51 -1.87 14.14
CA THR A 179 -23.13 -0.61 14.58
C THR A 179 -24.62 -0.78 14.87
N ASN A 180 -25.01 -0.78 16.15
CA ASN A 180 -26.35 -0.47 16.68
C ASN A 180 -27.56 -0.81 15.77
N GLY A 181 -27.75 -2.10 15.46
CA GLY A 181 -28.96 -2.60 14.80
C GLY A 181 -29.10 -2.29 13.30
N ARG A 182 -28.06 -1.77 12.63
CA ARG A 182 -27.98 -1.68 11.16
C ARG A 182 -27.06 -2.78 10.61
N LEU A 183 -27.23 -3.11 9.33
CA LEU A 183 -26.30 -3.99 8.60
C LEU A 183 -24.86 -3.47 8.83
N PRO A 184 -23.89 -4.36 9.11
CA PRO A 184 -22.52 -3.97 9.45
C PRO A 184 -21.92 -3.13 8.32
N ASN A 185 -21.34 -1.98 8.68
CA ASN A 185 -20.40 -1.31 7.79
C ASN A 185 -19.06 -2.05 7.89
N PHE A 186 -18.47 -2.35 6.74
CA PHE A 186 -17.16 -2.98 6.63
C PHE A 186 -16.08 -1.92 6.85
N ASP A 187 -15.90 -1.48 8.10
CA ASP A 187 -14.80 -0.60 8.46
C ASP A 187 -13.71 -1.44 9.12
N LYS A 188 -12.67 -1.80 8.35
CA LYS A 188 -11.53 -2.53 8.92
C LYS A 188 -10.56 -1.54 9.56
N ILE A 189 -10.43 -1.60 10.88
CA ILE A 189 -9.55 -0.73 11.65
C ILE A 189 -8.43 -1.57 12.26
N TYR A 190 -7.20 -1.19 11.96
CA TYR A 190 -6.02 -1.85 12.49
C TYR A 190 -5.25 -0.91 13.42
N TYR A 191 -4.75 -1.42 14.55
CA TYR A 191 -4.10 -0.63 15.59
C TYR A 191 -2.64 -1.02 15.75
N TYR A 192 -1.71 -0.20 15.25
CA TYR A 192 -0.29 -0.53 15.19
C TYR A 192 0.58 0.32 16.12
N GLU A 193 1.68 -0.26 16.57
CA GLU A 193 2.75 0.44 17.29
C GLU A 193 4.12 0.20 16.63
N LEU A 194 4.86 1.29 16.44
CA LEU A 194 6.21 1.28 15.90
C LEU A 194 7.05 2.36 16.57
N ASP A 195 8.17 1.96 17.18
CA ASP A 195 9.06 2.86 17.92
C ASP A 195 8.32 3.79 18.92
N GLY A 196 7.35 3.23 19.64
CA GLY A 196 6.52 3.93 20.62
C GLY A 196 5.45 4.86 20.02
N GLN A 197 5.39 5.01 18.69
CA GLN A 197 4.32 5.73 18.00
C GLN A 197 3.17 4.77 17.72
N LYS A 198 2.04 5.00 18.40
CA LYS A 198 0.76 4.33 18.14
C LYS A 198 0.00 5.04 17.03
N PHE A 199 -0.63 4.29 16.14
CA PHE A 199 -1.51 4.81 15.10
C PHE A 199 -2.54 3.78 14.66
N LYS A 200 -3.61 4.24 14.02
CA LYS A 200 -4.60 3.36 13.39
C LYS A 200 -4.62 3.48 11.86
N SER A 201 -4.85 2.37 11.17
CA SER A 201 -4.99 2.30 9.72
C SER A 201 -6.38 1.80 9.34
N PHE A 202 -6.97 2.40 8.30
CA PHE A 202 -8.29 2.03 7.79
C PHE A 202 -8.16 1.24 6.50
N ASP A 203 -8.90 0.13 6.41
CA ASP A 203 -9.06 -0.73 5.23
C ASP A 203 -7.74 -1.25 4.64
N SER A 204 -6.66 -1.22 5.41
CA SER A 204 -5.33 -1.61 4.96
C SER A 204 -4.41 -2.01 6.10
N GLU A 205 -3.81 -3.17 5.96
CA GLU A 205 -2.80 -3.70 6.87
C GLU A 205 -1.43 -3.07 6.62
N CYS A 206 -0.59 -3.12 7.65
CA CYS A 206 0.77 -2.64 7.58
C CYS A 206 1.76 -3.77 7.95
N TYR A 207 2.81 -3.93 7.14
CA TYR A 207 3.81 -4.98 7.29
C TYR A 207 5.22 -4.38 7.43
N ARG A 208 5.99 -4.84 8.42
CA ARG A 208 7.41 -4.52 8.59
C ARG A 208 8.24 -5.06 7.43
N ILE A 209 9.10 -4.20 6.89
CA ILE A 209 10.04 -4.58 5.85
C ILE A 209 11.31 -5.10 6.54
N ASN A 210 11.54 -6.42 6.43
CA ASN A 210 12.75 -7.10 6.91
C ASN A 210 13.09 -6.80 8.38
N SER A 211 12.04 -6.69 9.20
CA SER A 211 12.11 -6.36 10.63
C SER A 211 12.79 -5.02 10.96
N ASN A 212 12.98 -4.15 9.97
CA ASN A 212 13.48 -2.80 10.22
C ASN A 212 12.37 -1.98 10.88
N PRO A 213 12.57 -1.47 12.11
CA PRO A 213 11.53 -0.72 12.81
C PRO A 213 11.24 0.64 12.15
N ASN A 214 12.12 1.14 11.28
CA ASN A 214 11.91 2.44 10.65
C ASN A 214 11.10 2.38 9.35
N TYR A 215 10.89 1.20 8.76
CA TYR A 215 10.27 1.05 7.45
C TYR A 215 9.20 -0.03 7.42
N PHE A 216 8.09 0.28 6.77
CA PHE A 216 6.98 -0.65 6.60
C PHE A 216 6.24 -0.39 5.29
N TYR A 217 5.48 -1.38 4.84
CA TYR A 217 4.58 -1.26 3.69
C TYR A 217 3.12 -1.24 4.16
N ASN A 218 2.31 -0.40 3.53
CA ASN A 218 0.86 -0.37 3.70
C ASN A 218 0.18 -0.51 2.34
N ALA A 219 -0.87 -1.32 2.26
CA ALA A 219 -1.54 -1.63 0.99
C ALA A 219 -2.21 -0.44 0.28
N ARG A 220 -2.50 0.65 1.00
CA ARG A 220 -3.07 1.89 0.45
C ARG A 220 -2.02 2.95 0.16
N PHE A 221 -1.01 3.08 1.04
CA PHE A 221 -0.03 4.16 0.97
C PHE A 221 1.34 3.73 0.42
N GLY A 222 1.59 2.46 0.14
CA GLY A 222 2.88 1.99 -0.38
C GLY A 222 3.95 1.89 0.71
N ILE A 223 5.21 2.19 0.37
CA ILE A 223 6.34 2.05 1.29
C ILE A 223 6.52 3.34 2.11
N LEU A 224 6.60 3.18 3.43
CA LEU A 224 6.58 4.24 4.42
C LEU A 224 7.81 4.15 5.33
N ARG A 225 8.26 5.32 5.81
CA ARG A 225 9.38 5.48 6.75
C ARG A 225 8.98 6.35 7.94
N MET A 226 9.31 5.94 9.16
CA MET A 226 9.20 6.78 10.35
C MET A 226 10.25 7.91 10.35
N LYS A 227 9.87 9.10 10.80
CA LYS A 227 10.77 10.27 10.87
C LYS A 227 11.43 10.40 12.24
#